data_AF-A0A0M3INW7-F1
#
_entry.id   AF-A0A0M3INW7-F1
#
_cell.length_a   1.000
_cell.length_b   1.000
_cell.length_c   1.000
_cell.angle_alpha   90.00
_cell.angle_beta   90.00
_cell.angle_gamma   90.00
#
_symmetry.space_group_name_H-M   'P 1'
#
loop_
_entity.id
_entity.type
_entity.pdbx_description
1 polymer ?
#
loop_
_entity_poly.entity_id
_entity_poly.type
_entity_poly.pdbx_seq_one_letter_code
_entity_poly.pdbx_strand_id
1 'polypeptide(L)'
;MATWEEYLANQANIDGIQMTWNMWPHSRIDAQRLVVPVAVFFTPLKERPLDQPQQPPLEYDPVLCQRASCKAVLNPLCMVEYRSKCWTCPFCNQRNPFPPHYGMIAEDNRPPELYPQFTTIEYTLRV
;
A
#
# COMPACT_ATOMS: atom_id res chain seq x y z
N MET A 1 -3.74 22.31 -6.55
CA MET A 1 -2.43 21.69 -6.27
C MET A 1 -2.44 21.39 -4.79
N ALA A 2 -2.20 20.13 -4.39
CA ALA A 2 -2.14 19.82 -2.97
C ALA A 2 -0.93 20.53 -2.36
N THR A 3 -1.12 21.21 -1.23
CA THR A 3 0.00 21.81 -0.51
C THR A 3 0.83 20.73 0.19
N TRP A 4 2.07 21.04 0.56
CA TRP A 4 2.88 20.12 1.33
C TRP A 4 2.25 19.80 2.69
N GLU A 5 1.60 20.78 3.32
CA GLU A 5 0.88 20.61 4.58
C GLU A 5 -0.29 19.64 4.43
N GLU A 6 -1.08 19.77 3.36
CA GLU A 6 -2.16 18.82 3.03
C GLU A 6 -1.63 17.41 2.82
N TYR A 7 -0.50 17.25 2.11
CA TYR A 7 0.14 15.95 1.92
C TYR A 7 0.51 15.30 3.25
N LEU A 8 1.20 16.05 4.13
CA LEU A 8 1.59 15.54 5.46
C LEU A 8 0.39 15.21 6.33
N ALA A 9 -0.64 16.06 6.32
CA ALA A 9 -1.87 15.83 7.07
C ALA A 9 -2.59 14.57 6.58
N ASN A 10 -2.65 14.35 5.27
CA ASN A 10 -3.25 13.15 4.68
C ASN A 10 -2.49 11.89 5.08
N GLN A 11 -1.15 11.87 5.01
CA GLN A 11 -0.35 10.72 5.45
C GLN A 11 -0.59 10.39 6.94
N ALA A 12 -0.65 11.40 7.80
CA ALA A 12 -0.88 11.21 9.23
C ALA A 12 -2.30 10.73 9.55
N ASN A 13 -3.31 11.28 8.86
CA ASN A 13 -4.71 11.02 9.17
C ASN A 13 -5.28 9.79 8.48
N ILE A 14 -4.82 9.48 7.26
CA ILE A 14 -5.32 8.37 6.45
C ILE A 14 -4.48 7.11 6.67
N ASP A 15 -3.16 7.23 6.60
CA ASP A 15 -2.24 6.09 6.69
C ASP A 15 -1.66 5.89 8.10
N GLY A 16 -1.88 6.84 9.01
CA GLY A 16 -1.31 6.78 10.36
C GLY A 16 0.22 6.92 10.37
N ILE A 17 0.80 7.57 9.35
CA ILE A 17 2.24 7.66 9.11
C ILE A 17 2.70 9.11 9.20
N GLN A 18 3.77 9.34 9.97
CA GLN A 18 4.54 10.58 9.95
C GLN A 18 6.02 10.28 9.85
N MET A 19 6.65 10.70 8.75
CA MET A 19 8.07 10.50 8.48
C MET A 19 8.89 11.71 8.93
N THR A 20 10.11 11.48 9.44
CA THR A 20 11.10 12.56 9.61
C THR A 20 11.53 13.17 8.26
N TRP A 21 11.56 12.34 7.22
CA TRP A 21 11.87 12.72 5.84
C TRP A 21 10.88 12.07 4.87
N ASN A 22 10.06 12.87 4.20
CA ASN A 22 9.13 12.41 3.16
C ASN A 22 9.74 12.38 1.75
N MET A 23 10.99 12.86 1.62
CA MET A 23 11.82 12.70 0.44
C MET A 23 13.17 12.17 0.91
N TRP A 24 13.58 11.03 0.36
CA TRP A 24 14.74 10.29 0.84
C TRP A 24 16.02 10.72 0.12
N PRO A 25 17.19 10.52 0.73
CA PRO A 25 18.47 10.70 0.04
C PRO A 25 18.61 9.69 -1.11
N HIS A 26 19.05 10.15 -2.27
CA HIS A 26 19.21 9.30 -3.46
C HIS A 26 20.60 8.63 -3.53
N SER A 27 21.51 8.97 -2.61
CA SER A 27 22.85 8.40 -2.56
C SER A 27 23.22 7.94 -1.14
N ARG A 28 24.12 6.96 -1.06
CA ARG A 28 24.65 6.47 0.22
C ARG A 28 25.39 7.56 1.00
N ILE A 29 26.08 8.47 0.30
CA ILE A 29 26.82 9.57 0.91
C ILE A 29 25.85 10.56 1.56
N ASP A 30 24.77 10.92 0.86
CA ASP A 30 23.76 11.83 1.41
C ASP A 30 23.03 11.20 2.60
N ALA A 31 22.75 9.90 2.52
CA ALA A 31 22.15 9.16 3.64
C ALA A 31 23.03 9.17 4.89
N GLN A 32 24.35 9.05 4.74
CA GLN A 32 25.30 9.11 5.86
C GLN A 32 25.43 10.50 6.48
N ARG A 33 25.05 11.55 5.77
CA ARG A 33 25.10 12.95 6.24
C ARG A 33 23.83 13.37 6.97
N LEU A 34 22.79 12.55 6.98
CA LEU A 34 21.55 12.86 7.70
C LEU A 34 21.82 12.93 9.20
N VAL A 35 21.60 14.12 9.78
CA VAL A 35 21.68 14.33 11.23
C VAL A 35 20.48 13.68 11.93
N VAL A 36 19.30 13.81 11.34
CA VAL A 36 18.07 13.12 11.79
C VAL A 36 17.89 11.86 10.93
N PRO A 37 17.77 10.66 11.51
CA PRO A 37 17.59 9.44 10.73
C PRO A 37 16.26 9.45 9.96
N VAL A 38 16.20 8.68 8.88
CA VAL A 38 14.91 8.32 8.26
C VAL A 38 14.16 7.43 9.24
N ALA A 39 13.09 7.96 9.82
CA ALA A 39 12.28 7.30 10.83
C ALA A 39 10.81 7.59 10.57
N VAL A 40 9.95 6.69 11.07
CA VAL A 40 8.50 6.79 10.94
C VAL A 40 7.85 6.66 12.31
N PHE A 41 6.91 7.56 12.60
CA PHE A 41 5.92 7.39 13.65
C PHE A 41 4.70 6.74 13.01
N PHE A 42 4.42 5.50 13.39
CA PHE A 42 3.36 4.70 12.80
C PHE A 42 2.30 4.38 13.85
N THR A 43 1.04 4.64 13.52
CA THR A 43 -0.14 4.27 14.31
C THR A 43 -0.90 3.18 13.58
N PRO A 44 -0.67 1.88 13.88
CA PRO A 44 -1.21 0.78 13.09
C PRO A 44 -2.74 0.74 13.04
N LEU A 45 -3.39 1.07 14.15
CA LEU A 45 -4.85 1.08 14.29
C LEU A 45 -5.38 2.52 14.26
N LYS A 46 -4.88 3.33 13.32
CA LYS A 46 -5.36 4.70 13.13
C LYS A 46 -6.80 4.65 12.64
N GLU A 47 -7.70 5.28 13.39
CA GLU A 47 -9.07 5.50 12.93
C GLU A 47 -9.06 6.45 11.73
N ARG A 48 -9.64 6.00 10.62
CA ARG A 48 -9.78 6.81 9.41
C ARG A 48 -10.85 7.89 9.62
N PRO A 49 -10.60 9.15 9.23
CA PRO A 49 -11.59 10.22 9.33
C PRO A 49 -12.89 9.88 8.61
N LEU A 50 -14.03 10.25 9.20
CA LEU A 50 -15.37 9.93 8.68
C LEU A 50 -15.70 10.63 7.36
N ASP A 51 -15.04 11.75 7.07
CA ASP A 51 -15.14 12.52 5.82
C ASP A 51 -14.35 11.90 4.65
N GLN A 52 -13.55 10.85 4.91
CA GLN A 52 -12.78 10.13 3.91
C GLN A 52 -13.49 8.85 3.44
N PRO A 53 -13.20 8.35 2.23
CA PRO A 53 -13.71 7.06 1.75
C PRO A 53 -13.34 5.93 2.72
N GLN A 54 -14.37 5.24 3.22
CA GLN A 54 -14.20 4.08 4.08
C GLN A 54 -13.95 2.84 3.22
N GLN A 55 -13.04 1.97 3.69
CA GLN A 55 -12.86 0.68 3.05
C GLN A 55 -14.13 -0.17 3.24
N PRO A 56 -14.54 -0.95 2.23
CA PRO A 56 -15.52 -2.01 2.46
C PRO A 56 -14.91 -3.13 3.34
N PRO A 57 -15.72 -3.92 4.05
CA PRO A 57 -15.22 -5.09 4.77
C PRO A 57 -14.49 -6.06 3.84
N LEU A 58 -13.26 -6.43 4.20
CA LEU A 58 -12.45 -7.42 3.48
C LEU A 58 -12.40 -8.73 4.27
N GLU A 59 -13.40 -9.58 4.05
CA GLU A 59 -13.58 -10.83 4.80
C GLU A 59 -12.94 -12.04 4.09
N TYR A 60 -11.68 -11.89 3.69
CA TYR A 60 -10.92 -12.90 2.97
C TYR A 60 -9.43 -12.77 3.23
N ASP A 61 -8.66 -13.81 2.89
CA ASP A 61 -7.22 -13.82 3.07
C ASP A 61 -6.52 -12.80 2.14
N PRO A 62 -5.50 -12.07 2.63
CA PRO A 62 -4.72 -11.16 1.80
C PRO A 62 -4.02 -11.88 0.65
N VAL A 63 -3.98 -11.25 -0.51
CA VAL A 63 -3.27 -11.81 -1.67
C VAL A 63 -1.76 -11.59 -1.51
N LEU A 64 -1.03 -12.67 -1.28
CA LEU A 64 0.41 -12.62 -1.03
C LEU A 64 1.24 -12.85 -2.30
N CYS A 65 2.39 -12.19 -2.37
CA CYS A 65 3.42 -12.49 -3.34
C CYS A 65 3.87 -13.96 -3.18
N GLN A 66 3.94 -14.70 -4.29
CA GLN A 66 4.26 -16.12 -4.30
C GLN A 66 5.73 -16.42 -3.98
N ARG A 67 6.62 -15.43 -4.14
CA ARG A 67 8.03 -15.59 -3.78
C ARG A 67 8.16 -15.82 -2.27
N ALA A 68 8.70 -16.99 -1.90
CA ALA A 68 8.80 -17.45 -0.51
C ALA A 68 9.54 -16.48 0.40
N SER A 69 10.57 -15.80 -0.12
CA SER A 69 11.36 -14.81 0.63
C SER A 69 10.74 -13.40 0.67
N CYS A 70 9.59 -13.17 0.02
CA CYS A 70 8.97 -11.84 -0.07
C CYS A 70 7.66 -11.80 0.70
N LYS A 71 6.66 -12.60 0.29
CA LYS A 71 5.33 -12.64 0.91
C LYS A 71 4.63 -11.29 1.11
N ALA A 72 5.06 -10.23 0.41
CA ALA A 72 4.40 -8.93 0.46
C ALA A 72 2.95 -9.03 -0.01
N VAL A 73 2.07 -8.24 0.59
CA VAL A 73 0.64 -8.18 0.28
C VAL A 73 0.42 -7.35 -0.99
N LEU A 74 -0.55 -7.75 -1.80
CA LEU A 74 -1.08 -6.97 -2.91
C LEU A 74 -1.48 -5.58 -2.42
N ASN A 75 -1.07 -4.53 -3.13
CA ASN A 75 -1.30 -3.15 -2.73
C ASN A 75 -1.33 -2.23 -3.96
N PRO A 76 -1.76 -0.96 -3.83
CA PRO A 76 -1.96 -0.06 -4.97
C PRO A 76 -0.68 0.26 -5.78
N LEU A 77 0.51 -0.04 -5.25
CA LEU A 77 1.78 0.17 -5.94
C LEU A 77 2.17 -1.02 -6.84
N CYS A 78 1.39 -2.10 -6.85
CA CYS A 78 1.61 -3.24 -7.73
C CYS A 78 1.25 -2.89 -9.17
N MET A 79 2.09 -3.30 -10.13
CA MET A 79 1.73 -3.18 -11.55
C MET A 79 0.79 -4.33 -11.92
N VAL A 80 -0.42 -4.00 -12.36
CA VAL A 80 -1.47 -4.98 -12.68
C VAL A 80 -1.60 -5.16 -14.18
N GLU A 81 -1.56 -6.40 -14.64
CA GLU A 81 -1.88 -6.77 -16.02
C GLU A 81 -3.23 -7.51 -16.03
N TYR A 82 -4.31 -6.81 -16.37
CA TYR A 82 -5.67 -7.38 -16.34
C TYR A 82 -5.89 -8.48 -17.39
N ARG A 83 -5.27 -8.36 -18.58
CA ARG A 83 -5.42 -9.35 -19.66
C ARG A 83 -4.87 -10.73 -19.30
N SER A 84 -3.69 -10.76 -18.69
CA SER A 84 -3.00 -11.97 -18.22
C SER A 84 -3.42 -12.36 -16.79
N LYS A 85 -4.22 -11.52 -16.12
CA LYS A 85 -4.68 -11.68 -14.74
C LYS A 85 -3.52 -11.94 -13.79
N CYS A 86 -2.51 -11.09 -13.86
CA CYS A 86 -1.35 -11.14 -12.96
C CYS A 86 -0.95 -9.75 -12.48
N TRP A 87 -0.12 -9.72 -11.44
CA TRP A 87 0.44 -8.51 -10.88
C TRP A 87 1.93 -8.68 -10.58
N THR A 88 2.67 -7.60 -10.69
CA THR A 88 4.11 -7.56 -10.38
C THR A 88 4.31 -6.88 -9.03
N CYS A 89 4.97 -7.61 -8.11
CA CYS A 89 5.24 -7.14 -6.76
C CYS A 89 6.29 -6.00 -6.78
N PRO A 90 6.00 -4.83 -6.18
CA PRO A 90 6.91 -3.67 -6.21
C PRO A 90 8.19 -3.88 -5.40
N PHE A 91 8.19 -4.85 -4.48
CA PHE A 91 9.34 -5.12 -3.60
C PHE A 91 10.38 -6.05 -4.23
N CYS A 92 9.95 -7.05 -5.00
CA CYS A 92 10.85 -8.10 -5.50
C CYS A 92 10.73 -8.37 -7.00
N ASN A 93 9.87 -7.62 -7.72
CA ASN A 93 9.58 -7.77 -9.15
C ASN A 93 9.07 -9.15 -9.57
N GLN A 94 8.64 -10.00 -8.62
CA GLN A 94 7.98 -11.26 -8.92
C GLN A 94 6.64 -10.98 -9.59
N ARG A 95 6.40 -11.64 -10.73
CA ARG A 95 5.08 -11.71 -11.37
C ARG A 95 4.26 -12.81 -10.72
N ASN A 96 3.06 -12.48 -10.25
CA ASN A 96 2.17 -13.37 -9.51
C ASN A 96 0.82 -13.45 -10.23
N PRO A 97 0.27 -14.63 -10.51
CA PRO A 97 -1.11 -14.75 -10.97
C PRO A 97 -2.07 -14.30 -9.87
N PHE A 98 -3.21 -13.74 -10.24
CA PHE A 98 -4.29 -13.51 -9.30
C PHE A 98 -4.93 -14.84 -8.86
N PRO A 99 -5.44 -14.91 -7.62
CA PRO A 99 -6.18 -16.07 -7.16
C PRO A 99 -7.52 -16.23 -7.91
N PRO A 100 -8.15 -17.43 -7.88
CA PRO A 100 -9.37 -17.71 -8.64
C PRO A 100 -10.54 -16.76 -8.35
N HIS A 101 -10.67 -16.26 -7.11
CA HIS A 101 -11.76 -15.34 -6.74
C HIS A 101 -11.63 -13.95 -7.41
N TYR A 102 -10.45 -13.59 -7.92
CA TYR A 102 -10.23 -12.43 -8.80
C TYR A 102 -10.30 -12.79 -10.28
N GLY A 103 -11.01 -13.87 -10.62
CA GLY A 103 -11.21 -14.29 -12.01
C GLY A 103 -11.88 -13.25 -12.91
N MET A 104 -12.64 -12.30 -12.34
CA MET A 104 -13.32 -11.23 -13.07
C MET A 104 -12.63 -9.86 -12.94
N ILE A 105 -11.38 -9.84 -12.48
CA ILE A 105 -10.63 -8.59 -12.31
C ILE A 105 -10.46 -7.85 -13.65
N ALA A 106 -10.74 -6.56 -13.65
CA ALA A 106 -10.64 -5.67 -14.80
C ALA A 106 -10.34 -4.24 -14.35
N GLU A 107 -10.05 -3.34 -15.29
CA GLU A 107 -9.74 -1.94 -14.97
C GLU A 107 -10.90 -1.21 -14.28
N ASP A 108 -12.13 -1.59 -14.57
CA ASP A 108 -13.37 -1.09 -13.98
C ASP A 108 -13.87 -1.94 -12.80
N ASN A 109 -13.27 -3.13 -12.59
CA ASN A 109 -13.61 -4.07 -11.53
C ASN A 109 -12.34 -4.47 -10.75
N ARG A 110 -11.81 -3.53 -9.98
CA ARG A 110 -10.61 -3.72 -9.15
C ARG A 110 -11.01 -4.05 -7.71
N PRO A 111 -10.27 -4.91 -7.00
CA PRO A 111 -10.45 -5.08 -5.57
C PRO A 111 -10.04 -3.82 -4.79
N PRO A 112 -10.59 -3.61 -3.58
CA PRO A 112 -10.23 -2.50 -2.69
C PRO A 112 -8.72 -2.30 -2.52
N GLU A 113 -7.96 -3.39 -2.42
CA GLU A 113 -6.50 -3.43 -2.26
C GLU A 113 -5.71 -2.69 -3.37
N LEU A 114 -6.35 -2.42 -4.51
CA LEU A 114 -5.71 -1.77 -5.67
C LEU A 114 -6.15 -0.32 -5.90
N TYR A 115 -7.06 0.22 -5.07
CA TYR A 115 -7.43 1.63 -5.17
C TYR A 115 -6.41 2.51 -4.43
N PRO A 116 -5.91 3.60 -5.05
CA PRO A 116 -4.97 4.51 -4.40
C PRO A 116 -5.47 5.14 -3.09
N GLN A 117 -6.80 5.23 -2.88
CA GLN A 117 -7.37 5.72 -1.61
C GLN A 117 -7.28 4.71 -0.44
N PHE A 118 -6.95 3.45 -0.75
CA PHE A 118 -6.90 2.32 0.17
C PHE A 118 -5.46 1.77 0.23
N THR A 119 -4.50 2.66 0.47
CA THR A 119 -3.10 2.34 0.80
C THR A 119 -2.95 1.66 2.17
N THR A 120 -3.88 1.98 3.08
CA THR A 120 -4.01 1.36 4.39
C THR A 120 -5.37 0.68 4.48
N ILE A 121 -5.35 -0.64 4.69
CA ILE A 121 -6.53 -1.51 4.73
C ILE A 121 -6.44 -2.54 5.85
N GLU A 122 -7.58 -3.12 6.21
CA GLU A 122 -7.70 -4.18 7.22
C GLU A 122 -8.45 -5.38 6.64
N TYR A 123 -7.95 -6.58 6.91
CA TYR A 123 -8.59 -7.83 6.54
C TYR A 123 -9.18 -8.50 7.78
N THR A 124 -10.39 -9.01 7.66
CA THR A 124 -11.03 -9.86 8.66
C THR A 124 -10.90 -11.31 8.22
N LEU A 125 -10.02 -12.06 8.88
CA LEU A 125 -9.83 -13.48 8.59
C LEU A 125 -10.95 -14.28 9.25
N ARG A 126 -11.68 -15.06 8.46
CA ARG A 126 -12.65 -16.01 8.98
C ARG A 126 -11.91 -17.27 9.42
N VAL A 127 -11.70 -17.40 10.73
CA VAL A 127 -11.18 -18.60 11.39
C VAL A 127 -12.28 -19.65 11.55
#